data_AF-A0A661BN27-F1
#
_entry.id   AF-A0A661BN27-F1
#
_cell.length_a   1.000
_cell.length_b   1.000
_cell.length_c   1.000
_cell.angle_alpha   90.00
_cell.angle_beta   90.00
_cell.angle_gamma   90.00
#
_symmetry.space_group_name_H-M   'P 1'
#
loop_
_entity.id
_entity.type
_entity.pdbx_description
1 polymer ?
#
loop_
_entity_poly.entity_id
_entity_poly.type
_entity_poly.pdbx_seq_one_letter_code
_entity_poly.pdbx_strand_id
1 'polypeptide(L)' 'LSINAVKALEERRACLLANHGMIVLGEDLISTYKLAEEVENIAKHYWISKHSGDPVLLDEKEMKLNIEKFKTYGKQ' A
#
# COMPACT_ATOMS: atom_id res chain seq x y z
N LEU A 1 14.53 14.90 -2.89
CA LEU A 1 13.84 13.60 -2.90
C LEU A 1 13.60 13.05 -1.50
N SER A 2 14.65 12.87 -0.68
CA SER A 2 14.56 12.18 0.62
C SER A 2 13.59 12.80 1.64
N ILE A 3 13.55 14.14 1.79
CA ILE A 3 12.61 14.80 2.71
C ILE A 3 11.15 14.53 2.33
N ASN A 4 10.83 14.56 1.04
CA ASN A 4 9.47 14.28 0.56
C ASN A 4 9.08 12.82 0.77
N ALA A 5 10.02 11.89 0.56
CA ALA A 5 9.80 10.47 0.80
C ALA A 5 9.54 10.19 2.29
N VAL A 6 10.35 10.76 3.19
CA VAL A 6 10.18 10.62 4.64
C VAL A 6 8.83 11.16 5.08
N LYS A 7 8.44 12.36 4.61
CA LYS A 7 7.12 12.94 4.91
C LYS A 7 5.97 12.05 4.43
N ALA A 8 6.07 11.48 3.22
CA ALA A 8 5.03 10.62 2.67
C ALA A 8 4.93 9.25 3.38
N LEU A 9 5.95 8.86 4.15
CA LEU A 9 5.99 7.63 4.94
C LEU A 9 5.49 7.82 6.39
N GLU A 10 5.10 9.04 6.79
CA GLU A 10 4.49 9.28 8.10
C GLU A 10 3.24 8.39 8.27
N GLU A 11 3.26 7.53 9.29
CA GLU A 11 2.20 6.55 9.58
C GLU A 11 1.87 5.59 8.41
N ARG A 12 2.82 5.37 7.49
CA ARG A 12 2.66 4.47 6.34
C ARG A 12 3.89 3.59 6.18
N ARG A 13 3.70 2.41 5.59
CA ARG A 13 4.80 1.47 5.27
C ARG A 13 5.24 1.52 3.81
N ALA A 14 4.59 2.34 2.98
CA ALA A 14 4.97 2.54 1.60
C ALA A 14 4.61 3.95 1.12
N CYS A 15 5.39 4.49 0.20
CA CYS A 15 5.06 5.75 -0.49
C CYS A 15 5.42 5.68 -1.98
N LEU A 16 4.73 6.47 -2.79
CA LEU A 16 5.04 6.65 -4.20
C LEU A 16 5.90 7.90 -4.40
N LEU A 17 6.88 7.78 -5.29
CA LEU A 17 7.78 8.84 -5.70
C LEU A 17 7.37 9.31 -7.10
N ALA A 18 6.97 10.57 -7.21
CA ALA A 18 6.52 11.16 -8.46
C ALA A 18 7.56 10.95 -9.58
N ASN A 19 7.12 10.31 -10.68
CA ASN A 19 7.93 9.97 -11.85
C ASN A 19 9.13 9.05 -11.59
N HIS A 20 9.10 8.23 -10.53
CA HIS A 20 10.23 7.37 -10.18
C HIS A 20 9.79 5.95 -9.83
N GLY A 21 9.05 5.75 -8.74
CA GLY A 21 8.76 4.40 -8.24
C GLY A 21 8.15 4.44 -6.84
N MET A 22 8.51 3.50 -5.98
CA MET A 22 8.03 3.41 -4.60
C MET A 22 9.18 3.19 -3.60
N ILE A 23 8.94 3.53 -2.34
CA ILE A 23 9.74 3.10 -1.20
C ILE A 23 8.82 2.32 -0.26
N VAL A 24 9.32 1.21 0.27
CA VAL A 24 8.59 0.33 1.19
C VAL A 24 9.46 0.04 2.42
N LEU A 25 8.83 0.04 3.59
CA LEU A 25 9.44 -0.20 4.89
C LEU A 25 8.90 -1.50 5.51
N GLY A 26 9.81 -2.34 6.01
CA GLY A 26 9.46 -3.50 6.80
C GLY A 26 10.57 -3.95 7.74
N GLU A 27 10.26 -4.96 8.54
CA GLU A 27 11.10 -5.44 9.64
C GLU A 27 12.23 -6.35 9.14
N ASP A 28 11.98 -7.04 8.02
CA ASP A 28 12.93 -7.93 7.37
C ASP A 28 12.76 -7.87 5.84
N LEU A 29 13.74 -8.39 5.11
CA LEU A 29 13.76 -8.31 3.65
C LEU A 29 12.60 -9.06 3.00
N ILE A 30 12.20 -10.21 3.54
CA ILE A 30 11.14 -11.05 2.96
C ILE A 30 9.79 -10.35 3.10
N SER A 31 9.45 -9.87 4.29
CA SER A 31 8.19 -9.15 4.52
C SER A 31 8.14 -7.82 3.76
N THR A 32 9.27 -7.12 3.66
CA THR A 32 9.37 -5.86 2.91
C THR A 32 9.18 -6.09 1.41
N TYR A 33 9.81 -7.14 0.86
CA TYR A 33 9.66 -7.48 -0.56
C TYR A 33 8.22 -7.86 -0.90
N LYS A 34 7.58 -8.71 -0.08
CA LYS A 34 6.16 -9.05 -0.25
C LYS A 34 5.26 -7.81 -0.20
N LEU A 35 5.51 -6.90 0.74
CA LEU A 35 4.76 -5.65 0.81
C LEU A 35 4.95 -4.79 -0.45
N ALA A 36 6.15 -4.77 -1.03
CA ALA A 36 6.39 -4.09 -2.30
C ALA A 36 5.60 -4.72 -3.46
N GLU A 37 5.59 -6.05 -3.56
CA GLU A 37 4.76 -6.75 -4.56
C GLU A 37 3.27 -6.42 -4.39
N GLU A 38 2.76 -6.39 -3.16
CA GLU A 38 1.37 -6.03 -2.90
C GLU A 38 1.05 -4.57 -3.27
N VAL A 39 1.95 -3.62 -2.99
CA VAL A 39 1.78 -2.21 -3.39
C VAL A 39 1.72 -2.07 -4.92
N GLU A 40 2.54 -2.82 -5.65
CA GLU A 40 2.49 -2.86 -7.12
C GLU A 40 1.19 -3.52 -7.63
N ASN A 41 0.77 -4.62 -7.01
CA ASN A 41 -0.47 -5.30 -7.35
C ASN A 41 -1.69 -4.37 -7.22
N ILE A 42 -1.81 -3.64 -6.10
CA ILE A 42 -2.92 -2.68 -5.91
C ILE A 42 -2.81 -1.48 -6.85
N ALA A 43 -1.59 -1.01 -7.17
CA ALA A 43 -1.39 0.06 -8.13
C ALA A 43 -1.88 -0.36 -9.53
N LYS A 44 -1.53 -1.57 -9.97
CA LYS A 44 -2.03 -2.17 -11.21
C LYS A 44 -3.54 -2.32 -11.21
N HIS A 45 -4.14 -2.87 -10.14
CA HIS A 45 -5.60 -3.01 -10.04
C HIS A 45 -6.30 -1.65 -10.12
N TYR A 46 -5.80 -0.65 -9.39
CA TYR A 46 -6.35 0.69 -9.43
C TYR A 46 -6.23 1.31 -10.82
N TRP A 47 -5.07 1.18 -11.48
CA TRP A 47 -4.86 1.68 -12.84
C TRP A 47 -5.80 1.04 -13.87
N ILE A 48 -5.94 -0.28 -13.87
CA ILE A 48 -6.85 -1.01 -14.77
C ILE A 48 -8.30 -0.58 -14.51
N SER A 49 -8.70 -0.50 -13.23
CA SER A 49 -10.06 -0.12 -12.84
C SER A 49 -10.36 1.31 -13.27
N LYS A 50 -9.42 2.24 -13.05
CA LYS A 50 -9.52 3.64 -13.50
C LYS A 50 -9.56 3.78 -15.02
N HIS A 51 -8.85 2.93 -15.74
CA HIS A 51 -8.92 2.91 -17.19
C HIS A 51 -10.29 2.42 -17.71
N SER A 52 -10.97 1.55 -16.94
CA SER A 52 -12.24 0.93 -17.32
C SER A 52 -13.47 1.66 -16.75
N GLY A 53 -13.28 2.73 -15.97
CA GLY A 53 -14.34 3.44 -15.26
C GLY A 53 -13.84 4.00 -13.92
N ASP A 54 -14.73 4.09 -12.93
CA ASP A 54 -14.33 4.48 -11.57
C ASP A 54 -14.28 3.27 -10.64
N PRO A 55 -13.13 2.97 -9.99
CA PRO A 55 -13.05 1.96 -8.95
C PRO A 55 -13.92 2.37 -7.77
N VAL A 56 -14.65 1.40 -7.24
CA VAL A 56 -15.34 1.53 -5.95
C VAL A 56 -14.28 1.41 -4.86
N LEU A 57 -14.05 2.51 -4.13
CA LEU A 57 -13.12 2.54 -3.02
C LEU A 57 -13.83 2.17 -1.71
N LEU A 58 -13.12 1.43 -0.86
CA LEU A 58 -13.55 1.20 0.52
C LEU A 58 -13.52 2.52 1.29
N ASP A 59 -14.54 2.75 2.10
CA ASP A 59 -14.56 3.93 2.97
C ASP A 59 -13.60 3.77 4.17
N GLU A 60 -13.39 4.85 4.92
CA GLU A 60 -12.49 4.81 6.08
C GLU A 60 -12.93 3.81 7.16
N LYS A 61 -14.24 3.58 7.31
CA LYS A 61 -14.78 2.67 8.32
C LYS A 61 -14.49 1.23 7.95
N GLU A 62 -14.70 0.87 6.69
CA GLU A 62 -14.35 -0.43 6.13
C GLU A 62 -12.85 -0.67 6.17
N MET A 63 -12.03 0.33 5.84
CA MET A 63 -10.58 0.22 5.95
C MET A 63 -10.12 -0.04 7.39
N LYS A 64 -10.67 0.71 8.37
CA LYS A 64 -10.37 0.48 9.81
C LYS A 64 -10.77 -0.95 10.24
N LEU A 65 -11.95 -1.41 9.83
CA LEU A 65 -12.42 -2.77 10.13
C LEU A 65 -11.48 -3.84 9.55
N ASN A 66 -11.05 -3.67 8.29
CA ASN A 66 -10.16 -4.63 7.64
C ASN A 66 -8.76 -4.64 8.27
N ILE A 67 -8.21 -3.48 8.64
CA ILE A 67 -6.93 -3.39 9.37
C ILE A 67 -6.98 -4.18 10.67
N GLU A 68 -8.09 -4.09 11.43
CA GLU A 68 -8.25 -4.90 12.65
C GLU A 68 -8.34 -6.40 12.34
N LYS A 69 -9.04 -6.80 11.28
CA LYS A 69 -9.12 -8.21 10.86
C LYS A 69 -7.75 -8.77 10.46
N PHE A 70 -6.91 -7.98 9.79
CA PHE A 70 -5.57 -8.42 9.36
C PHE A 70 -4.63 -8.75 10.53
N LYS A 71 -4.91 -8.30 11.76
CA LYS A 71 -4.10 -8.65 12.93
C LYS A 71 -4.18 -10.14 13.31
N THR A 72 -5.28 -10.80 12.95
CA THR A 72 -5.57 -12.21 13.28
C THR A 72 -5.73 -13.09 12.05
N TYR A 73 -6.04 -12.52 10.89
CA TYR A 73 -6.16 -13.24 9.63
C TYR A 73 -4.79 -13.76 9.15
N GLY A 74 -4.74 -15.03 8.71
CA GLY A 74 -3.51 -15.65 8.19
C GLY A 74 -2.51 -16.15 9.24
N LYS A 75 -2.82 -16.04 10.54
CA LYS A 75 -2.10 -16.73 11.62
C LYS A 75 -2.65 -18.16 11.75
N GLN A 76 -2.10 -19.09 11.00
CA GLN A 76 -2.18 -20.53 11.26
C GLN A 76 -0.77 -21.06 11.53
#